data_AF-F0QBV2-F1
#
_entry.id   AF-F0QBV2-F1
#
_cell.length_a   1.000
_cell.length_b   1.000
_cell.length_c   1.000
_cell.angle_alpha   90.00
_cell.angle_beta   90.00
_cell.angle_gamma   90.00
#
_symmetry.space_group_name_H-M   'P 1'
#
loop_
_entity.id
_entity.type
_entity.pdbx_description
1 polymer ?
#
loop_
_entity_poly.entity_id
_entity_poly.type
_entity_poly.pdbx_seq_one_letter_code
_entity_poly.pdbx_strand_id
1 'polypeptide(L)'
;MAAIDWSSFTPGTALAGGALIGLAAGALMLVSGRIAGISGVLGGLLRPARGDMAWRAAFVAGLVASPWLHALFAPLPEPRIDAGTGTLVVAGLLVGLGTRYGAGCTSGHGVCGISRLSGRSLAATLVFMAAGMATVYVLRHGAAWVA
;
A
#
# COMPACT_ATOMS: atom_id res chain seq x y z
N MET A 1 5.58 -7.63 29.75
CA MET A 1 6.93 -7.77 29.17
C MET A 1 6.74 -8.19 27.71
N ALA A 2 7.02 -7.32 26.75
CA ALA A 2 6.90 -7.68 25.34
C ALA A 2 8.02 -8.66 25.01
N ALA A 3 7.70 -9.96 24.95
CA ALA A 3 8.63 -10.97 24.48
C ALA A 3 8.75 -10.81 22.96
N ILE A 4 9.98 -10.71 22.46
CA ILE A 4 10.22 -10.73 21.02
C ILE A 4 9.95 -12.15 20.54
N ASP A 5 9.00 -12.30 19.61
CA ASP A 5 8.74 -13.56 18.94
C ASP A 5 9.86 -13.84 17.94
N TRP A 6 10.92 -14.49 18.42
CA TRP A 6 12.08 -14.86 17.62
C TRP A 6 11.74 -15.77 16.43
N SER A 7 10.60 -16.47 16.48
CA SER A 7 10.17 -17.34 15.38
C SER A 7 9.60 -16.56 14.19
N SER A 8 8.96 -15.42 14.46
CA SER A 8 8.43 -14.51 13.44
C SER A 8 9.42 -13.41 13.04
N PHE A 9 10.51 -13.23 13.80
CA PHE A 9 11.51 -12.20 13.54
C PHE A 9 12.38 -12.56 12.33
N THR A 10 12.04 -11.99 11.17
CA THR A 10 12.70 -12.26 9.88
C THR A 10 13.39 -11.00 9.32
N PRO A 11 14.45 -10.48 9.98
CA PRO A 11 15.06 -9.20 9.64
C PRO A 11 15.69 -9.19 8.24
N GLY A 12 16.27 -10.31 7.80
CA GLY A 12 16.91 -10.41 6.49
C GLY A 12 15.92 -10.23 5.33
N THR A 13 14.79 -10.94 5.37
CA THR A 13 13.76 -10.85 4.33
C THR A 13 13.03 -9.51 4.37
N ALA A 14 12.79 -8.96 5.56
CA ALA A 14 12.21 -7.63 5.72
C ALA A 14 13.11 -6.53 5.10
N LEU A 15 14.43 -6.59 5.37
CA LEU A 15 15.39 -5.67 4.77
C LEU A 15 15.45 -5.82 3.25
N ALA A 16 15.51 -7.07 2.75
CA ALA A 16 15.54 -7.34 1.31
C ALA A 16 14.27 -6.81 0.62
N GLY A 17 13.09 -7.05 1.18
CA GLY A 17 11.82 -6.53 0.66
C GLY A 17 11.77 -5.00 0.67
N GLY A 18 12.21 -4.37 1.76
CA GLY A 18 12.31 -2.91 1.86
C GLY A 18 13.27 -2.32 0.82
N ALA A 19 14.44 -2.94 0.63
CA ALA A 19 15.42 -2.55 -0.38
C ALA A 19 14.84 -2.67 -1.80
N LEU A 20 14.13 -3.75 -2.12
CA LEU A 20 13.48 -3.95 -3.42
C LEU A 20 12.41 -2.87 -3.69
N ILE A 21 11.56 -2.54 -2.71
CA ILE A 21 10.56 -1.47 -2.84
C ILE A 21 11.24 -0.12 -3.05
N GLY A 22 12.30 0.18 -2.27
CA GLY A 22 13.07 1.41 -2.39
C GLY A 22 13.75 1.55 -3.75
N LEU A 23 14.38 0.48 -4.24
CA LEU A 23 15.00 0.43 -5.57
C LEU A 23 13.96 0.62 -6.67
N ALA A 24 12.80 -0.05 -6.60
CA ALA A 24 11.74 0.09 -7.58
C ALA A 24 11.16 1.52 -7.62
N ALA A 25 10.87 2.10 -6.45
CA ALA A 25 10.37 3.47 -6.34
C ALA A 25 11.42 4.50 -6.81
N GLY A 26 12.68 4.31 -6.43
CA GLY A 26 13.81 5.14 -6.86
C GLY A 26 14.06 5.05 -8.36
N ALA A 27 14.03 3.84 -8.94
CA ALA A 27 14.18 3.63 -10.37
C ALA A 27 13.06 4.31 -11.17
N LEU A 28 11.80 4.21 -10.72
CA LEU A 28 10.68 4.92 -11.35
C LEU A 28 10.88 6.44 -11.31
N MET A 29 11.37 6.95 -10.17
CA MET A 29 11.63 8.37 -9.99
C MET A 29 12.81 8.87 -10.85
N LEU A 30 13.89 8.09 -10.97
CA LEU A 30 15.09 8.45 -11.74
C LEU A 30 14.88 8.32 -13.25
N VAL A 31 14.23 7.24 -13.70
CA VAL A 31 14.07 6.94 -15.14
C VAL A 31 12.92 7.74 -15.75
N SER A 32 11.79 7.87 -15.04
CA SER A 32 10.58 8.48 -15.58
C SER A 32 10.26 9.86 -14.99
N GLY A 33 10.99 10.30 -13.95
CA GLY A 33 10.66 11.52 -13.20
C GLY A 33 9.34 11.44 -12.44
N ARG A 34 8.78 10.23 -12.26
CA ARG A 34 7.45 10.01 -11.68
C ARG A 34 7.54 9.44 -10.26
N ILE A 35 6.58 9.80 -9.42
CA ILE A 35 6.50 9.35 -8.02
C ILE A 35 5.59 8.11 -7.94
N ALA A 36 6.02 7.08 -7.22
CA ALA A 36 5.25 5.85 -7.00
C ALA A 36 4.07 6.08 -6.02
N GLY A 37 2.89 6.42 -6.55
CA GLY A 37 1.67 6.63 -5.77
C GLY A 37 0.47 5.87 -6.35
N ILE A 38 0.11 4.71 -5.81
CA ILE A 38 -0.88 3.80 -6.42
C ILE A 38 -2.22 4.50 -6.66
N SER A 39 -2.79 5.17 -5.65
CA SER A 39 -4.07 5.91 -5.78
C SER A 39 -3.98 7.05 -6.80
N GLY A 40 -2.80 7.68 -6.93
CA GLY A 40 -2.55 8.72 -7.92
C GLY A 40 -2.44 8.16 -9.34
N VAL A 41 -1.75 7.02 -9.50
CA VAL A 41 -1.59 6.28 -10.76
C VAL A 41 -2.96 5.84 -11.28
N LEU A 42 -3.67 5.05 -10.47
CA LEU A 42 -5.00 4.54 -10.77
C LEU A 42 -5.99 5.68 -11.02
N GLY A 43 -5.90 6.72 -10.20
CA GLY A 43 -6.71 7.91 -10.34
C GLY A 43 -6.54 8.67 -11.66
N GLY A 44 -5.33 8.69 -12.22
CA GLY A 44 -5.07 9.27 -13.53
C GLY A 44 -5.42 8.36 -14.71
N LEU A 45 -5.58 7.05 -14.48
CA LEU A 45 -6.18 6.15 -15.47
C LEU A 45 -7.69 6.41 -15.61
N LEU A 46 -8.37 6.74 -14.50
CA LEU A 46 -9.81 7.06 -14.50
C LEU A 46 -10.14 8.41 -15.14
N ARG A 47 -9.20 9.37 -15.11
CA ARG A 47 -9.34 10.68 -15.76
C ARG A 47 -8.13 10.93 -16.66
N PRO A 48 -8.16 10.43 -17.91
CA PRO A 48 -7.03 10.46 -18.83
C PRO A 48 -6.56 11.88 -19.17
N ALA A 49 -5.26 12.11 -19.09
CA ALA A 49 -4.59 13.20 -19.78
C ALA A 49 -3.76 12.64 -20.94
N ARG A 50 -3.73 13.33 -22.09
CA ARG A 50 -2.97 12.89 -23.27
C ARG A 50 -1.48 12.74 -22.94
N GLY A 51 -0.88 11.61 -23.30
CA GLY A 51 0.54 11.31 -23.11
C GLY A 51 0.92 10.61 -21.80
N ASP A 52 0.04 10.58 -20.80
CA ASP A 52 0.34 10.05 -19.46
C ASP A 52 -0.12 8.60 -19.24
N MET A 53 -0.83 8.01 -20.21
CA MET A 53 -1.49 6.70 -20.07
C MET A 53 -0.53 5.52 -20.06
N ALA A 54 0.46 5.52 -20.95
CA ALA A 54 1.32 4.36 -21.17
C ALA A 54 2.08 3.94 -19.91
N TRP A 55 2.69 4.90 -19.20
CA TRP A 55 3.46 4.60 -17.99
C TRP A 55 2.55 4.17 -16.83
N ARG A 56 1.36 4.77 -16.69
CA ARG A 56 0.39 4.43 -15.64
C ARG A 56 -0.15 3.03 -15.83
N ALA A 57 -0.49 2.69 -17.07
CA ALA A 57 -0.93 1.36 -17.44
C ALA A 57 0.18 0.33 -17.22
N ALA A 58 1.42 0.63 -17.63
CA ALA A 58 2.57 -0.24 -17.38
C ALA A 58 2.83 -0.46 -15.88
N PHE A 59 2.72 0.59 -15.06
CA PHE A 59 2.87 0.48 -13.60
C PHE A 59 1.79 -0.42 -12.99
N VAL A 60 0.52 -0.20 -13.33
CA VAL A 60 -0.59 -1.01 -12.81
C VAL A 60 -0.52 -2.45 -13.32
N ALA A 61 -0.18 -2.64 -14.60
CA ALA A 61 0.04 -3.96 -15.17
C ALA A 61 1.18 -4.70 -14.45
N GLY A 62 2.29 -4.04 -14.16
CA GLY A 62 3.39 -4.60 -13.37
C GLY A 62 2.98 -4.98 -11.94
N LEU A 63 2.22 -4.11 -11.27
CA LEU A 63 1.70 -4.38 -9.92
C LEU A 63 0.80 -5.61 -9.91
N VAL A 64 -0.13 -5.69 -10.87
CA VAL A 64 -1.08 -6.80 -11.01
C VAL A 64 -0.34 -8.06 -11.45
N ALA A 65 0.64 -7.96 -12.35
CA ALA A 65 1.43 -9.09 -12.86
C ALA A 65 2.35 -9.74 -11.81
N SER A 66 2.84 -8.94 -10.85
CA SER A 66 3.85 -9.36 -9.87
C SER A 66 3.54 -10.66 -9.09
N PRO A 67 2.32 -10.91 -8.54
CA PRO A 67 2.01 -12.18 -7.87
C PRO A 67 2.13 -13.40 -8.78
N TRP A 68 1.72 -13.32 -10.05
CA TRP A 68 1.84 -14.46 -10.97
C TRP A 68 3.29 -14.71 -11.38
N LEU A 69 4.11 -13.66 -11.49
CA LEU A 69 5.55 -13.81 -11.69
C LEU A 69 6.21 -14.46 -10.48
N HIS A 70 5.81 -14.08 -9.26
CA HIS A 70 6.28 -14.72 -8.04
C HIS A 70 5.87 -16.19 -7.96
N ALA A 71 4.68 -16.54 -8.47
CA ALA A 71 4.17 -17.91 -8.52
C ALA A 71 5.10 -18.89 -9.25
N LEU A 72 5.95 -18.39 -10.16
CA LEU A 72 6.92 -19.20 -10.90
C LEU A 72 8.09 -19.67 -10.01
N PHE A 73 8.32 -19.02 -8.88
CA PHE A 73 9.45 -19.30 -7.98
C PHE A 73 9.01 -19.91 -6.64
N ALA A 74 7.84 -19.52 -6.13
CA ALA A 74 7.33 -20.00 -4.85
C ALA A 74 5.79 -20.02 -4.82
N PRO A 75 5.18 -20.97 -4.10
CA PRO A 75 3.73 -21.05 -3.96
C PRO A 75 3.17 -19.79 -3.31
N LEU A 76 2.02 -19.34 -3.77
CA LEU A 76 1.34 -18.18 -3.18
C LEU A 76 0.71 -18.59 -1.84
N PRO A 77 0.84 -17.76 -0.79
CA PRO A 77 0.13 -17.99 0.45
C PRO A 77 -1.38 -17.89 0.20
N GLU A 78 -2.17 -18.76 0.85
CA GLU A 78 -3.62 -18.74 0.71
C GLU A 78 -4.21 -17.44 1.29
N PRO A 79 -5.00 -16.67 0.51
CA PRO A 79 -5.65 -15.46 1.00
C PRO A 79 -6.69 -15.80 2.07
N ARG A 80 -6.39 -15.50 3.33
CA ARG A 80 -7.37 -15.58 4.41
C ARG A 80 -8.13 -14.25 4.50
N ILE A 81 -9.40 -14.26 4.09
CA ILE A 81 -10.29 -13.11 4.15
C ILE A 81 -11.38 -13.40 5.19
N ASP A 82 -11.14 -12.96 6.42
CA ASP A 82 -12.08 -13.10 7.53
C ASP A 82 -13.09 -11.91 7.54
N ALA A 83 -13.67 -11.60 6.37
CA ALA A 83 -14.61 -10.49 6.20
C ALA A 83 -15.65 -10.79 5.10
N GLY A 84 -16.90 -10.42 5.33
CA GLY A 84 -17.96 -10.53 4.33
C GLY A 84 -17.75 -9.57 3.15
N THR A 85 -18.27 -9.93 1.97
CA THR A 85 -18.16 -9.13 0.74
C THR A 85 -18.64 -7.70 0.91
N GLY A 86 -19.73 -7.48 1.67
CA GLY A 86 -20.24 -6.14 1.97
C GLY A 86 -19.22 -5.27 2.72
N THR A 87 -18.53 -5.84 3.71
CA THR A 87 -17.46 -5.16 4.46
C THR A 87 -16.30 -4.80 3.53
N LEU A 88 -15.91 -5.69 2.61
CA LEU A 88 -14.85 -5.40 1.64
C LEU A 88 -15.22 -4.24 0.71
N VAL A 89 -16.45 -4.20 0.21
CA VAL A 89 -16.93 -3.11 -0.66
C VAL A 89 -16.91 -1.79 0.10
N VAL A 90 -17.49 -1.75 1.32
CA VAL A 90 -17.52 -0.54 2.15
C VAL A 90 -16.10 -0.08 2.50
N ALA A 91 -15.23 -1.00 2.93
CA ALA A 91 -13.84 -0.70 3.25
C ALA A 91 -13.10 -0.13 2.03
N GLY A 92 -13.26 -0.74 0.86
CA GLY A 92 -12.66 -0.26 -0.40
C GLY A 92 -13.12 1.15 -0.77
N LEU A 93 -14.41 1.45 -0.63
CA LEU A 93 -14.96 2.79 -0.89
C LEU A 93 -14.41 3.82 0.10
N LEU A 94 -14.36 3.50 1.40
CA LEU A 94 -13.81 4.37 2.43
C LEU A 94 -12.33 4.65 2.21
N VAL A 95 -11.53 3.63 1.87
CA VAL A 95 -10.11 3.79 1.51
C VAL A 95 -9.97 4.63 0.24
N GLY A 96 -10.79 4.38 -0.78
CA GLY A 96 -10.80 5.17 -2.01
C GLY A 96 -11.05 6.65 -1.75
N LEU A 97 -12.11 6.95 -1.00
CA LEU A 97 -12.48 8.31 -0.59
C LEU A 97 -11.40 8.96 0.27
N GLY A 98 -10.89 8.23 1.27
CA GLY A 98 -9.84 8.68 2.17
C GLY A 98 -8.54 9.03 1.44
N THR A 99 -8.10 8.19 0.51
CA THR A 99 -6.88 8.48 -0.28
C THR A 99 -7.05 9.66 -1.22
N ARG A 100 -8.28 9.99 -1.64
CA ARG A 100 -8.56 11.21 -2.40
C ARG A 100 -8.50 12.46 -1.53
N TYR A 101 -9.14 12.46 -0.37
CA TYR A 101 -9.06 13.60 0.56
C TYR A 101 -7.67 13.79 1.14
N GLY A 102 -6.94 12.70 1.37
CA GLY A 102 -5.53 12.74 1.78
C GLY A 102 -4.55 13.16 0.67
N ALA A 103 -5.03 13.40 -0.55
CA ALA A 103 -4.22 13.70 -1.73
C ALA A 103 -3.11 12.65 -2.02
N GLY A 104 -3.34 11.41 -1.62
CA GLY A 104 -2.38 10.32 -1.75
C GLY A 104 -2.72 9.11 -0.88
N CYS A 105 -1.91 8.06 -1.02
CA CYS A 105 -1.98 6.85 -0.20
C CYS A 105 -0.67 6.63 0.55
N THR A 106 -0.59 5.55 1.32
CA THR A 106 0.62 5.15 2.05
C THR A 106 1.82 4.89 1.15
N SER A 107 1.63 4.42 -0.09
CA SER A 107 2.76 4.27 -1.02
C SER A 107 3.36 5.63 -1.40
N GLY A 108 2.52 6.64 -1.64
CA GLY A 108 2.95 7.99 -2.02
C GLY A 108 3.47 8.81 -0.85
N HIS A 109 2.75 8.84 0.27
CA HIS A 109 3.15 9.58 1.46
C HIS A 109 4.22 8.85 2.26
N GLY A 110 4.04 7.55 2.51
CA GLY A 110 4.96 6.75 3.31
C GLY A 110 6.28 6.51 2.59
N VAL A 111 6.24 5.76 1.48
CA VAL A 111 7.49 5.35 0.79
C VAL A 111 8.19 6.56 0.17
N CYS A 112 7.57 7.22 -0.80
CA CYS A 112 8.23 8.32 -1.51
C CYS A 112 8.23 9.64 -0.73
N GLY A 113 7.16 9.93 0.02
CA GLY A 113 6.96 11.21 0.68
C GLY A 113 7.87 11.43 1.89
N ILE A 114 8.00 10.43 2.77
CA ILE A 114 8.91 10.49 3.93
C ILE A 114 10.37 10.47 3.46
N SER A 115 10.71 9.67 2.44
CA SER A 115 12.06 9.65 1.85
C SER A 115 12.50 11.00 1.28
N ARG A 116 11.56 11.88 0.94
CA ARG A 116 11.80 13.26 0.50
C ARG A 116 11.73 14.30 1.64
N LEU A 117 11.74 13.85 2.89
CA LEU A 117 11.65 14.66 4.11
C LEU A 117 10.42 15.60 4.15
N SER A 118 9.28 15.16 3.60
CA SER A 118 8.04 15.95 3.64
C SER A 118 7.33 15.80 4.99
N GLY A 119 7.29 16.89 5.78
CA GLY A 119 6.53 16.94 7.04
C GLY A 119 5.02 16.66 6.86
N ARG A 120 4.43 17.11 5.74
CA ARG A 120 3.04 16.78 5.38
C ARG A 120 2.85 15.27 5.22
N SER A 121 3.80 14.60 4.56
CA SER A 121 3.71 13.17 4.30
C SER A 121 3.93 12.33 5.55
N LEU A 122 4.79 12.80 6.47
CA LEU A 122 4.93 12.21 7.79
C LEU A 122 3.61 12.28 8.55
N ALA A 123 3.00 13.47 8.65
CA ALA A 123 1.71 13.65 9.32
C ALA A 123 0.60 12.77 8.71
N ALA A 124 0.47 12.75 7.39
CA ALA A 124 -0.51 11.90 6.70
C ALA A 124 -0.29 10.41 7.00
N THR A 125 0.96 9.95 6.99
CA THR A 125 1.29 8.54 7.26
C THR A 125 0.98 8.17 8.71
N LEU A 126 1.31 9.04 9.67
CA LEU A 126 0.96 8.82 11.08
C LEU A 126 -0.56 8.74 11.29
N VAL A 127 -1.33 9.62 10.64
CA VAL A 127 -2.80 9.59 10.70
C VAL A 127 -3.36 8.30 10.08
N PHE A 128 -2.85 7.87 8.92
CA PHE A 128 -3.30 6.62 8.30
C PHE A 128 -3.02 5.40 9.19
N MET A 129 -1.82 5.33 9.79
CA MET A 129 -1.46 4.24 10.70
C MET A 129 -2.30 4.28 11.98
N ALA A 130 -2.49 5.47 12.58
CA ALA A 130 -3.33 5.63 13.77
C ALA A 130 -4.78 5.22 13.51
N ALA A 131 -5.36 5.66 12.38
CA ALA A 131 -6.72 5.29 11.99
C ALA A 131 -6.86 3.78 11.74
N GLY A 132 -5.88 3.15 11.08
CA GLY A 132 -5.85 1.70 10.88
C GLY A 132 -5.80 0.93 12.20
N MET A 133 -4.89 1.31 13.10
CA MET A 133 -4.78 0.73 14.44
C MET A 133 -6.07 0.89 15.24
N ALA A 134 -6.65 2.09 15.25
CA ALA A 134 -7.91 2.37 15.94
C ALA A 134 -9.07 1.55 15.35
N THR A 135 -9.17 1.45 14.03
CA THR A 135 -10.21 0.67 13.34
C THR A 135 -10.13 -0.81 13.73
N VAL A 136 -8.92 -1.41 13.68
CA VAL A 136 -8.72 -2.80 14.07
C VAL A 136 -9.03 -3.01 15.55
N TYR A 137 -8.60 -2.09 16.42
CA TYR A 137 -8.89 -2.17 17.85
C TYR A 137 -10.40 -2.16 18.13
N VAL A 138 -11.12 -1.20 17.56
CA VAL A 138 -12.58 -1.07 17.72
C VAL A 138 -13.31 -2.29 17.17
N LEU A 139 -12.96 -2.75 15.97
CA LEU A 139 -13.65 -3.89 15.34
C LEU A 139 -13.36 -5.23 16.02
N ARG A 140 -12.18 -5.41 16.63
CA ARG A 140 -11.82 -6.66 17.30
C ARG A 140 -12.17 -6.70 18.80
N HIS A 141 -12.30 -5.54 19.46
CA HIS A 141 -12.49 -5.47 20.92
C HIS A 141 -13.73 -4.68 21.35
N GLY A 142 -14.17 -3.69 20.57
CA GLY A 142 -15.27 -2.78 20.92
C GLY A 142 -16.63 -3.20 20.37
N ALA A 143 -16.65 -3.86 19.21
CA ALA A 143 -17.86 -4.43 18.63
C ALA A 143 -17.66 -5.95 18.51
N ALA A 144 -18.51 -6.75 19.15
CA ALA A 144 -18.57 -8.20 18.99
C ALA A 144 -19.10 -8.60 17.58
N TRP A 145 -18.49 -8.05 16.53
CA TRP A 145 -19.00 -8.08 15.15
C TRP A 145 -18.24 -9.05 14.22
N VAL A 146 -17.21 -9.76 14.72
CA VAL A 146 -16.40 -10.70 13.92
C VAL A 146 -16.09 -12.00 14.69
N ALA A 147 -17.12 -12.61 15.28
CA ALA A 147 -17.12 -14.03 15.61
C ALA A 147 -18.09 -14.75 14.68
#